data_AF-A0A4R8MX86-F1
#
_entry.id   AF-A0A4R8MX86-F1
#
_cell.length_a   1.000
_cell.length_b   1.000
_cell.length_c   1.000
_cell.angle_alpha   90.00
_cell.angle_beta   90.00
_cell.angle_gamma   90.00
#
_symmetry.space_group_name_H-M   'P 1'
#
loop_
_entity.id
_entity.type
_entity.pdbx_description
1 polymer ?
#
loop_
_entity_poly.entity_id
_entity_poly.type
_entity_poly.pdbx_seq_one_letter_code
_entity_poly.pdbx_strand_id
1 'polypeptide(L)'
;MNSKLIGKFAIGLWIVTVITLGYFFYFGSTSRSLDNRTAIHLTPAERQLVLTEMRALLTAVNGMLSGLADKDYETAAKAADAVGMGLVASLEHQEKTILLKLPVEFKKLGFGTHEKFDAIAIKIRNKQEIHTLLKEMDELTRNCVACHASYKIEVDSNEK
;
A
#
# COMPACT_ATOMS: atom_id res chain seq x y z
N MET A 1 18.42 34.06 -34.19
CA MET A 1 18.46 32.77 -33.48
C MET A 1 17.59 31.78 -34.23
N ASN A 2 18.09 30.59 -34.57
CA ASN A 2 17.41 29.64 -35.46
C ASN A 2 16.21 28.97 -34.76
N SER A 3 14.98 29.25 -35.21
CA SER A 3 13.74 28.72 -34.60
C SER A 3 13.69 27.18 -34.58
N LYS A 4 14.32 26.51 -35.55
CA LYS A 4 14.47 25.04 -35.56
C LYS A 4 15.42 24.56 -34.46
N LEU A 5 16.43 25.36 -34.11
CA LEU A 5 17.37 25.06 -33.03
C LEU A 5 16.70 25.25 -31.66
N ILE A 6 15.93 26.33 -31.49
CA ILE A 6 15.11 26.56 -30.27
C ILE A 6 14.08 25.44 -30.09
N GLY A 7 13.39 25.02 -31.15
CA GLY A 7 12.42 23.92 -31.10
C GLY A 7 13.04 22.59 -30.66
N LYS A 8 14.24 22.26 -31.14
CA LYS A 8 14.97 21.05 -30.70
C LYS A 8 15.36 21.11 -29.23
N PHE A 9 15.83 22.26 -28.74
CA PHE A 9 16.13 22.44 -27.32
C PHE A 9 14.88 22.34 -26.45
N ALA A 10 13.76 22.94 -26.87
CA ALA A 10 12.49 22.84 -26.17
C ALA A 10 12.00 21.39 -26.08
N ILE A 11 12.03 20.64 -27.19
CA ILE A 11 11.65 19.22 -27.20
C ILE A 11 12.58 18.40 -26.30
N GLY A 12 13.90 18.64 -26.38
CA GLY A 12 14.87 17.98 -25.51
C GLY A 12 14.59 18.24 -24.02
N LEU A 13 14.29 19.48 -23.66
CA LEU A 13 13.91 19.87 -22.30
C LEU A 13 12.64 19.13 -21.84
N TRP A 14 11.60 19.08 -22.69
CA TRP A 14 10.36 18.37 -22.37
C TRP A 14 10.58 16.87 -22.15
N ILE A 15 11.41 16.23 -22.98
CA ILE A 15 11.74 14.81 -22.82
C ILE A 15 12.44 14.58 -21.48
N VAL A 16 13.44 15.39 -21.13
CA VAL A 16 14.16 15.27 -19.86
C VAL A 16 13.21 15.45 -18.68
N THR A 17 12.32 16.44 -18.72
CA THR A 17 11.33 16.70 -17.67
C THR A 17 10.36 15.53 -17.50
N VAL A 18 9.87 14.94 -18.60
CA VAL A 18 8.96 13.78 -18.53
C VAL A 18 9.68 12.56 -17.96
N ILE A 19 10.94 12.33 -18.34
CA ILE A 19 11.75 11.21 -17.80
C ILE A 19 11.99 11.38 -16.30
N THR A 20 12.37 12.57 -15.84
CA THR A 20 12.61 12.81 -14.41
C THR A 20 11.33 12.68 -13.60
N LEU A 21 10.22 13.28 -14.04
CA LEU A 21 8.93 13.14 -13.37
C LEU A 21 8.45 11.67 -13.34
N GLY A 22 8.62 10.93 -14.45
CA GLY A 22 8.31 9.51 -14.52
C GLY A 22 9.15 8.68 -13.55
N TYR A 23 10.45 8.98 -13.42
CA TYR A 23 11.33 8.34 -12.46
C TYR A 23 10.89 8.59 -11.01
N PHE A 24 10.62 9.84 -10.63
CA PHE A 24 10.16 10.18 -9.28
C PHE A 24 8.80 9.55 -8.96
N PHE A 25 7.88 9.49 -9.92
CA PHE A 25 6.60 8.83 -9.73
C PHE A 25 6.73 7.31 -9.55
N TYR A 26 7.67 6.69 -10.25
CA TYR A 26 7.88 5.23 -10.20
C TYR A 26 8.60 4.79 -8.92
N PHE A 27 9.69 5.47 -8.56
CA PHE A 27 10.54 5.11 -7.42
C PHE A 27 10.16 5.79 -6.11
N GLY A 28 9.37 6.88 -6.15
CA GLY A 28 8.95 7.61 -4.96
C GLY A 28 10.11 8.28 -4.21
N SER A 29 9.86 8.64 -2.95
CA SER A 29 10.86 9.17 -2.02
C SER A 29 11.53 8.01 -1.28
N THR A 30 12.53 7.39 -1.91
CA THR A 30 13.14 6.15 -1.40
C THR A 30 14.65 6.16 -1.37
N SER A 31 15.22 5.31 -0.51
CA SER A 31 16.65 5.01 -0.45
C SER A 31 16.89 3.55 -0.07
N ARG A 32 18.12 3.05 -0.26
CA ARG A 32 18.48 1.69 0.16
C ARG A 32 18.89 1.68 1.63
N SER A 33 18.30 0.79 2.42
CA SER A 33 18.63 0.60 3.84
C SER A 33 19.75 -0.43 4.05
N LEU A 34 20.32 -0.44 5.25
CA LEU A 34 21.40 -1.36 5.67
C LEU A 34 20.99 -2.84 5.61
N ASP A 35 19.72 -3.12 5.85
CA ASP A 35 19.15 -4.48 5.79
C ASP A 35 18.62 -4.85 4.39
N ASN A 36 19.05 -4.11 3.35
CA ASN A 36 18.67 -4.28 1.95
C ASN A 36 17.20 -3.99 1.61
N ARG A 37 16.41 -3.45 2.54
CA ARG A 37 15.07 -2.96 2.24
C ARG A 37 15.11 -1.58 1.58
N THR A 38 14.06 -1.28 0.84
CA THR A 38 13.77 0.07 0.34
C THR A 38 13.17 0.89 1.48
N ALA A 39 13.93 1.86 1.99
CA ALA A 39 13.45 2.84 2.94
C ALA A 39 12.60 3.88 2.21
N ILE A 40 11.35 4.02 2.62
CA ILE A 40 10.41 5.03 2.14
C ILE A 40 10.41 6.17 3.16
N HIS A 41 10.73 7.38 2.68
CA HIS A 41 10.84 8.57 3.52
C HIS A 41 9.52 9.33 3.53
N LEU A 42 8.93 9.43 4.71
CA LEU A 42 7.64 10.08 4.96
C LEU A 42 7.79 11.13 6.07
N THR A 43 6.91 12.13 6.09
CA THR A 43 6.83 13.04 7.23
C THR A 43 6.38 12.28 8.49
N PRO A 44 6.59 12.82 9.72
CA PRO A 44 6.11 12.16 10.94
C PRO A 44 4.60 11.83 10.90
N ALA A 45 3.78 12.75 10.36
CA ALA A 45 2.34 12.56 10.23
C ALA A 45 1.98 11.47 9.20
N GLU A 46 2.64 11.47 8.04
CA GLU A 46 2.42 10.47 6.98
C GLU A 46 2.83 9.07 7.46
N ARG A 47 3.99 8.96 8.13
CA ARG A 47 4.44 7.71 8.74
C ARG A 47 3.44 7.19 9.76
N GLN A 48 2.90 8.08 10.60
CA GLN A 48 1.90 7.70 11.59
C GLN A 48 0.62 7.18 10.93
N LEU A 49 0.19 7.78 9.82
CA LEU A 49 -0.98 7.31 9.07
C LEU A 49 -0.77 5.87 8.57
N VAL A 50 0.34 5.63 7.85
CA VAL A 50 0.68 4.29 7.31
C VAL A 50 0.79 3.25 8.42
N LEU A 51 1.44 3.58 9.55
CA LEU A 51 1.55 2.65 10.67
C LEU A 51 0.23 2.41 11.40
N THR A 52 -0.70 3.37 11.36
CA THR A 52 -2.04 3.20 11.93
C THR A 52 -2.84 2.22 11.08
N GLU A 53 -2.79 2.38 9.76
CA GLU A 53 -3.40 1.45 8.82
C GLU A 53 -2.82 0.03 8.95
N MET A 54 -1.48 -0.13 9.04
CA MET A 54 -0.85 -1.44 9.25
C MET A 54 -1.33 -2.14 10.53
N ARG A 55 -1.59 -1.39 11.61
CA ARG A 55 -2.15 -1.96 12.86
C ARG A 55 -3.62 -2.35 12.68
N ALA A 56 -4.40 -1.58 11.92
CA ALA A 56 -5.77 -1.94 11.58
C ALA A 56 -5.82 -3.23 10.75
N LEU A 57 -4.95 -3.38 9.74
CA LEU A 57 -4.83 -4.61 8.94
C LEU A 57 -4.52 -5.83 9.81
N LEU A 58 -3.57 -5.72 10.74
CA LEU A 58 -3.27 -6.80 11.68
C LEU A 58 -4.45 -7.11 12.61
N THR A 59 -5.17 -6.07 13.06
CA THR A 59 -6.36 -6.22 13.89
C THR A 59 -7.46 -6.97 13.14
N ALA A 60 -7.65 -6.69 11.86
CA ALA A 60 -8.58 -7.39 10.99
C ALA A 60 -8.22 -8.86 10.80
N VAL A 61 -6.93 -9.19 10.59
CA VAL A 61 -6.46 -10.59 10.54
C VAL A 61 -6.82 -11.33 11.83
N ASN A 62 -6.56 -10.73 13.00
CA ASN A 62 -6.92 -11.31 14.28
C ASN A 62 -8.44 -11.47 14.45
N GLY A 63 -9.23 -10.46 14.04
CA GLY A 63 -10.69 -10.50 14.08
C GLY A 63 -11.29 -11.60 13.20
N MET A 64 -10.75 -11.79 11.99
CA MET A 64 -11.12 -12.90 11.11
C MET A 64 -10.83 -14.25 11.77
N LEU A 65 -9.62 -14.43 12.31
CA LEU A 65 -9.23 -15.67 12.98
C LEU A 65 -10.15 -15.98 14.17
N SER A 66 -10.42 -14.99 15.02
CA SER A 66 -11.31 -15.14 16.17
C SER A 66 -12.73 -15.54 15.74
N GLY A 67 -13.34 -14.78 14.81
CA GLY A 67 -14.70 -15.07 14.37
C GLY A 67 -14.82 -16.42 13.66
N LEU A 68 -13.83 -16.81 12.84
CA LEU A 68 -13.81 -18.13 12.20
C LEU A 68 -13.67 -19.27 13.21
N ALA A 69 -12.83 -19.11 14.24
CA ALA A 69 -12.65 -20.11 15.30
C ALA A 69 -13.96 -20.34 16.08
N ASP A 70 -14.71 -19.26 16.35
CA ASP A 70 -15.98 -19.30 17.07
C ASP A 70 -17.20 -19.59 16.19
N LYS A 71 -17.00 -19.81 14.88
CA LYS A 71 -18.05 -19.93 13.86
C LYS A 71 -18.97 -18.70 13.77
N ASP A 72 -18.50 -17.55 14.25
CA ASP A 72 -19.12 -16.23 14.06
C ASP A 72 -18.61 -15.61 12.75
N TYR A 73 -19.17 -16.09 11.64
CA TYR A 73 -18.84 -15.63 10.29
C TYR A 73 -19.19 -14.16 10.06
N GLU A 74 -20.19 -13.61 10.75
CA GLU A 74 -20.55 -12.19 10.60
C GLU A 74 -19.50 -11.28 11.21
N THR A 75 -19.03 -11.61 12.42
CA THR A 75 -17.92 -10.86 13.04
C THR A 75 -16.63 -11.00 12.22
N ALA A 76 -16.32 -12.21 11.74
CA ALA A 76 -15.15 -12.43 10.89
C ALA A 76 -15.20 -11.62 9.57
N ALA A 77 -16.36 -11.60 8.90
CA ALA A 77 -16.52 -10.85 7.66
C ALA A 77 -16.41 -9.33 7.89
N LYS A 78 -17.03 -8.81 8.96
CA LYS A 78 -16.93 -7.40 9.33
C LYS A 78 -15.50 -6.99 9.66
N ALA A 79 -14.71 -7.86 10.28
CA ALA A 79 -13.30 -7.60 10.55
C ALA A 79 -12.51 -7.41 9.24
N ALA A 80 -12.79 -8.23 8.23
CA ALA A 80 -12.18 -8.10 6.90
C ALA A 80 -12.65 -6.84 6.17
N ASP A 81 -13.97 -6.61 6.08
CA ASP A 81 -14.57 -5.45 5.41
C ASP A 81 -14.05 -4.11 5.96
N ALA A 82 -13.78 -4.03 7.27
CA ALA A 82 -13.34 -2.81 7.95
C ALA A 82 -12.01 -2.24 7.41
N VAL A 83 -11.21 -3.09 6.75
CA VAL A 83 -9.91 -2.72 6.18
C VAL A 83 -9.82 -2.99 4.68
N GLY A 84 -10.96 -3.18 4.02
CA GLY A 84 -11.04 -3.33 2.56
C GLY A 84 -10.84 -2.00 1.82
N MET A 85 -11.19 -1.96 0.53
CA MET A 85 -11.07 -0.74 -0.29
C MET A 85 -11.93 0.43 0.19
N GLY A 86 -12.97 0.15 0.99
CA GLY A 86 -13.74 1.19 1.68
C GLY A 86 -12.89 2.06 2.61
N LEU A 87 -11.88 1.48 3.27
CA LEU A 87 -10.93 2.23 4.10
C LEU A 87 -10.09 3.17 3.24
N VAL A 88 -9.51 2.66 2.14
CA VAL A 88 -8.70 3.45 1.19
C VAL A 88 -9.50 4.66 0.66
N ALA A 89 -10.75 4.43 0.25
CA ALA A 89 -11.63 5.52 -0.20
C ALA A 89 -11.88 6.57 0.89
N SER A 90 -11.99 6.16 2.16
CA SER A 90 -12.19 7.08 3.28
C SER A 90 -10.95 7.94 3.61
N LEU A 91 -9.76 7.50 3.17
CA LEU A 91 -8.48 8.15 3.42
C LEU A 91 -7.97 8.96 2.21
N GLU A 92 -8.75 9.06 1.13
CA GLU A 92 -8.32 9.67 -0.13
C GLU A 92 -7.73 11.08 0.05
N HIS A 93 -8.30 11.89 0.94
CA HIS A 93 -7.82 13.25 1.20
C HIS A 93 -6.50 13.26 1.96
N GLN A 94 -6.31 12.33 2.90
CA GLN A 94 -5.12 12.23 3.75
C GLN A 94 -3.95 11.57 3.00
N GLU A 95 -4.24 10.74 2.00
CA GLU A 95 -3.24 9.95 1.28
C GLU A 95 -2.70 10.60 0.01
N LYS A 96 -3.35 11.66 -0.51
CA LYS A 96 -2.95 12.30 -1.78
C LYS A 96 -1.47 12.68 -1.83
N THR A 97 -0.92 13.21 -0.74
CA THR A 97 0.49 13.58 -0.68
C THR A 97 1.41 12.37 -0.50
N ILE A 98 0.92 11.33 0.19
CA ILE A 98 1.66 10.10 0.47
C ILE A 98 1.82 9.27 -0.80
N LEU A 99 0.76 9.11 -1.60
CA LEU A 99 0.77 8.29 -2.82
C LEU A 99 1.84 8.74 -3.85
N LEU A 100 2.23 10.02 -3.82
CA LEU A 100 3.32 10.56 -4.64
C LEU A 100 4.70 10.12 -4.14
N LYS A 101 4.85 9.84 -2.85
CA LYS A 101 6.11 9.40 -2.21
C LYS A 101 6.27 7.89 -2.22
N LEU A 102 5.19 7.13 -2.35
CA LEU A 102 5.22 5.67 -2.36
C LEU A 102 5.66 5.12 -3.74
N PRO A 103 6.61 4.17 -3.78
CA PRO A 103 6.97 3.49 -5.02
C PRO A 103 5.79 2.68 -5.56
N VAL A 104 5.74 2.50 -6.89
CA VAL A 104 4.60 1.85 -7.56
C VAL A 104 4.33 0.43 -7.04
N GLU A 105 5.38 -0.36 -6.81
CA GLU A 105 5.22 -1.73 -6.32
C GLU A 105 4.71 -1.78 -4.86
N PHE A 106 5.01 -0.78 -4.03
CA PHE A 106 4.41 -0.66 -2.69
C PHE A 106 2.92 -0.36 -2.79
N LYS A 107 2.51 0.56 -3.68
CA LYS A 107 1.09 0.89 -3.92
C LYS A 107 0.31 -0.34 -4.40
N LYS A 108 0.88 -1.13 -5.33
CA LYS A 108 0.26 -2.37 -5.80
C LYS A 108 0.06 -3.38 -4.68
N LEU A 109 1.06 -3.58 -3.82
CA LEU A 109 0.95 -4.46 -2.66
C LEU A 109 -0.10 -3.95 -1.66
N GLY A 110 -0.14 -2.64 -1.40
CA GLY A 110 -1.14 -2.01 -0.55
C GLY A 110 -2.55 -2.24 -1.07
N PHE A 111 -2.87 -1.73 -2.27
CA PHE A 111 -4.21 -1.87 -2.85
C PHE A 111 -4.62 -3.34 -3.03
N GLY A 112 -3.72 -4.20 -3.52
CA GLY A 112 -4.01 -5.63 -3.64
C GLY A 112 -4.26 -6.33 -2.31
N THR A 113 -3.73 -5.80 -1.20
CA THR A 113 -4.04 -6.30 0.15
C THR A 113 -5.46 -5.90 0.57
N HIS A 114 -5.84 -4.63 0.40
CA HIS A 114 -7.20 -4.15 0.69
C HIS A 114 -8.27 -4.87 -0.14
N GLU A 115 -8.05 -5.02 -1.45
CA GLU A 115 -8.94 -5.78 -2.34
C GLU A 115 -9.09 -7.25 -1.89
N LYS A 116 -8.02 -7.85 -1.36
CA LYS A 116 -8.06 -9.23 -0.88
C LYS A 116 -8.83 -9.36 0.43
N PHE A 117 -8.80 -8.36 1.30
CA PHE A 117 -9.69 -8.30 2.47
C PHE A 117 -11.16 -8.27 2.05
N ASP A 118 -11.54 -7.43 1.07
CA ASP A 118 -12.91 -7.40 0.53
C ASP A 118 -13.34 -8.77 -0.03
N ALA A 119 -12.46 -9.40 -0.83
CA ALA A 119 -12.72 -10.71 -1.40
C ALA A 119 -12.90 -11.80 -0.33
N ILE A 120 -12.08 -11.77 0.72
CA ILE A 120 -12.18 -12.69 1.85
C ILE A 120 -13.49 -12.46 2.61
N ALA A 121 -13.87 -11.21 2.88
CA ALA A 121 -15.12 -10.90 3.56
C ALA A 121 -16.33 -11.51 2.85
N ILE A 122 -16.41 -11.39 1.52
CA ILE A 122 -17.45 -12.02 0.70
C ILE A 122 -17.45 -13.54 0.88
N LYS A 123 -16.28 -14.19 0.85
CA LYS A 123 -16.16 -15.65 1.01
C LYS A 123 -16.56 -16.11 2.42
N ILE A 124 -16.22 -15.34 3.44
CA ILE A 124 -16.63 -15.60 4.83
C ILE A 124 -18.15 -15.49 4.97
N ARG A 125 -18.79 -14.44 4.41
CA ARG A 125 -20.26 -14.27 4.43
C ARG A 125 -20.98 -15.41 3.74
N ASN A 126 -20.42 -15.90 2.63
CA ASN A 126 -20.91 -17.06 1.90
C ASN A 126 -20.62 -18.39 2.59
N LYS A 127 -19.97 -18.38 3.77
CA LYS A 127 -19.60 -19.56 4.55
C LYS A 127 -18.88 -20.61 3.70
N GLN A 128 -17.94 -20.15 2.88
CA GLN A 128 -17.10 -21.06 2.12
C GLN A 128 -16.32 -22.00 3.05
N GLU A 129 -15.91 -23.14 2.51
CA GLU A 129 -15.23 -24.19 3.24
C GLU A 129 -13.93 -23.65 3.90
N ILE A 130 -13.62 -24.12 5.11
CA ILE A 130 -12.55 -23.56 5.96
C ILE A 130 -11.17 -23.65 5.30
N HIS A 131 -10.83 -24.77 4.66
CA HIS A 131 -9.56 -24.89 3.94
C HIS A 131 -9.47 -23.91 2.76
N THR A 132 -10.58 -23.60 2.10
CA THR A 132 -10.63 -22.51 1.10
C THR A 132 -10.33 -21.16 1.73
N LEU A 133 -10.93 -20.83 2.88
CA LEU A 133 -10.65 -19.58 3.59
C LEU A 133 -9.21 -19.50 4.11
N LEU A 134 -8.63 -20.62 4.58
CA LEU A 134 -7.24 -20.69 5.00
C LEU A 134 -6.27 -20.41 3.85
N LYS A 135 -6.57 -20.92 2.64
CA LYS A 135 -5.78 -20.61 1.45
C LYS A 135 -5.81 -19.11 1.12
N GLU A 136 -6.98 -18.48 1.24
CA GLU A 136 -7.10 -17.05 1.02
C GLU A 136 -6.29 -16.23 2.03
N MET A 137 -6.29 -16.66 3.30
CA MET A 137 -5.53 -16.06 4.40
C MET A 137 -4.01 -16.24 4.21
N ASP A 138 -3.55 -17.40 3.73
CA ASP A 138 -2.13 -17.62 3.34
C ASP A 138 -1.72 -16.63 2.25
N GLU A 139 -2.50 -16.54 1.18
CA GLU A 139 -2.23 -15.59 0.09
C GLU A 139 -2.29 -14.12 0.55
N LEU A 140 -3.19 -13.75 1.46
CA LEU A 140 -3.23 -12.42 2.07
C LEU A 140 -1.96 -12.12 2.87
N THR A 141 -1.58 -13.04 3.76
CA THR A 141 -0.42 -12.83 4.65
C THR A 141 0.92 -12.87 3.91
N ARG A 142 0.99 -13.51 2.73
CA ARG A 142 2.14 -13.39 1.82
C ARG A 142 2.40 -11.95 1.38
N ASN A 143 1.36 -11.12 1.21
CA ASN A 143 1.56 -9.70 0.91
C ASN A 143 2.23 -8.97 2.09
N CYS A 144 1.83 -9.30 3.32
CA CYS A 144 2.45 -8.74 4.53
C CYS A 144 3.95 -9.11 4.60
N VAL A 145 4.27 -10.39 4.37
CA VAL A 145 5.65 -10.88 4.34
C VAL A 145 6.46 -10.20 3.25
N ALA A 146 5.94 -10.16 2.02
CA ALA A 146 6.62 -9.54 0.88
C ALA A 146 6.87 -8.05 1.11
N CYS A 147 5.87 -7.32 1.62
CA CYS A 147 5.99 -5.91 1.93
C CYS A 147 7.03 -5.66 3.03
N HIS A 148 6.96 -6.38 4.14
CA HIS A 148 7.88 -6.18 5.28
C HIS A 148 9.31 -6.62 4.99
N ALA A 149 9.50 -7.59 4.08
CA ALA A 149 10.81 -8.02 3.60
C ALA A 149 11.42 -7.04 2.57
N SER A 150 10.59 -6.26 1.87
CA SER A 150 11.05 -5.36 0.81
C SER A 150 11.16 -3.90 1.25
N TYR A 151 10.34 -3.48 2.22
CA TYR A 151 10.16 -2.07 2.56
C TYR A 151 10.29 -1.80 4.06
N LYS A 152 10.69 -0.57 4.37
CA LYS A 152 10.60 0.02 5.70
C LYS A 152 10.20 1.48 5.59
N ILE A 153 9.57 2.00 6.64
CA ILE A 153 9.15 3.41 6.69
C ILE A 153 10.09 4.18 7.63
N GLU A 154 10.74 5.19 7.09
CA GLU A 154 11.63 6.11 7.80
C GLU A 154 11.04 7.53 7.82
N VAL A 155 11.39 8.29 8.85
CA VAL A 155 11.01 9.70 8.95
C VAL A 155 12.00 10.50 8.11
N ASP A 156 11.49 11.37 7.25
CA ASP A 156 12.32 12.32 6.52
C ASP A 156 13.05 13.23 7.53
N SER A 157 14.38 13.18 7.53
CA SER A 157 15.23 13.89 8.49
C SER A 157 15.17 15.42 8.39
N ASN A 158 14.49 15.94 7.36
CA ASN A 158 14.35 17.37 7.11
C ASN A 158 13.14 18.03 7.80
N GLU A 159 12.25 17.24 8.43
CA GLU A 159 11.09 17.75 9.17
C GLU A 159 11.18 17.28 10.64
N LYS A 160 11.47 18.23 11.54
CA LYS A 160 11.50 18.03 12.99
C LYS A 160 10.11 18.13 13.61
#